data_AF-A0A1H3U5B2-F1
#
_entry.id   AF-A0A1H3U5B2-F1
#
_cell.length_a   1.000
_cell.length_b   1.000
_cell.length_c   1.000
_cell.angle_alpha   90.00
_cell.angle_beta   90.00
_cell.angle_gamma   90.00
#
_symmetry.space_group_name_H-M   'P 1'
#
loop_
_entity.id
_entity.type
_entity.pdbx_description
1 polymer ?
#
loop_
_entity_poly.entity_id
_entity_poly.type
_entity_poly.pdbx_seq_one_letter_code
_entity_poly.pdbx_strand_id
1 'polypeptide(L)'
;MRNLMLKTLLLLIILLGPAHADERADKIVGAWSDWVAEADVLGSTIVVMRAGEVVAGDARGVVLNTPLPLAGLSKAVTGACVIDLVHRGLLPLRATLGDILDEQGPLADVTVAQLLTHRSGVWPDSTRGDVELQTARHDQTEQVSLRALSRVPQERLVGRFAHNNENYAILGRVVGAVTGKDHVTACAEAVLAPLGIASASLSGKWAGHGAWGGWAMSAPDFARFAWARFGPDGLVGADLAIWPSAPLAGGIRYGPGVMWRLLEGRHMIWSSGILCWNSDGDGGHFAIYGDEYLVVTLYSMCQDGTGAFAALNRALLMAAMR
;
A
#
# COMPACT_ATOMS: atom_id res chain seq x y z
N MET A 1 -19.00 -48.55 53.50
CA MET A 1 -18.30 -47.29 53.82
C MET A 1 -17.50 -46.86 52.59
N ARG A 2 -17.65 -45.60 52.22
CA ARG A 2 -17.02 -44.86 51.10
C ARG A 2 -15.50 -45.07 50.99
N ASN A 3 -14.97 -45.01 49.77
CA ASN A 3 -13.79 -44.23 49.35
C ASN A 3 -13.60 -44.41 47.83
N LEU A 4 -14.23 -43.57 47.02
CA LEU A 4 -13.79 -42.25 46.54
C LEU A 4 -12.60 -42.34 45.56
N MET A 5 -12.94 -42.05 44.30
CA MET A 5 -12.08 -41.92 43.13
C MET A 5 -10.95 -40.90 43.36
N LEU A 6 -9.76 -41.22 42.88
CA LEU A 6 -8.75 -40.21 42.56
C LEU A 6 -8.24 -40.47 41.14
N LYS A 7 -8.89 -39.86 40.15
CA LYS A 7 -8.35 -39.74 38.79
C LYS A 7 -7.33 -38.61 38.84
N THR A 8 -6.05 -38.96 38.78
CA THR A 8 -4.96 -37.99 38.66
C THR A 8 -5.06 -37.30 37.30
N LEU A 9 -5.63 -36.09 37.28
CA LEU A 9 -5.61 -35.22 36.11
C LEU A 9 -4.20 -34.65 36.00
N LEU A 10 -3.41 -35.14 35.04
CA LEU A 10 -2.09 -34.60 34.73
C LEU A 10 -2.32 -33.23 34.07
N LEU A 11 -2.17 -32.15 34.83
CA LEU A 11 -2.21 -30.79 34.30
C LEU A 11 -0.93 -30.56 33.49
N LEU A 12 -1.03 -30.56 32.17
CA LEU A 12 0.07 -30.15 31.29
C LEU A 12 0.21 -28.62 31.43
N ILE A 13 1.10 -28.18 32.31
CA ILE A 13 1.50 -26.78 32.37
C ILE A 13 2.34 -26.52 31.13
N ILE A 14 1.73 -25.94 30.10
CA ILE A 14 2.47 -25.34 29.00
C ILE A 14 3.17 -24.11 29.60
N LEU A 15 4.45 -24.27 29.93
CA LEU A 15 5.35 -23.15 30.19
C LEU A 15 5.44 -22.35 28.88
N LEU A 16 4.61 -21.32 28.74
CA LEU A 16 4.87 -20.23 27.82
C LEU A 16 6.16 -19.56 28.31
N GLY A 17 7.29 -20.00 27.76
CA GLY A 17 8.54 -19.25 27.89
C GLY A 17 8.32 -17.83 27.38
N PRO A 18 9.08 -16.83 27.87
CA PRO A 18 8.99 -15.49 27.33
C PRO A 18 9.20 -15.58 25.81
N ALA A 19 8.28 -14.97 25.05
CA ALA A 19 8.50 -14.72 23.64
C ALA A 19 9.91 -14.12 23.53
N HIS A 20 10.81 -14.80 22.82
CA HIS A 20 12.16 -14.29 22.66
C HIS A 20 12.04 -12.92 22.00
N ALA A 21 12.55 -11.89 22.66
CA ALA A 21 12.59 -10.54 22.10
C ALA A 21 13.32 -10.61 20.74
N ASP A 22 12.71 -10.07 19.69
CA ASP A 22 13.32 -10.01 18.37
C ASP A 22 14.22 -8.77 18.32
N GLU A 23 15.52 -8.96 18.61
CA GLU A 23 16.50 -7.87 18.70
C GLU A 23 16.53 -7.00 17.42
N ARG A 24 16.25 -7.59 16.26
CA ARG A 24 16.17 -6.84 15.00
C ARG A 24 14.90 -6.01 14.95
N ALA A 25 13.76 -6.54 15.38
CA ALA A 25 12.54 -5.76 15.51
C ALA A 25 12.73 -4.58 16.49
N ASP A 26 13.43 -4.79 17.61
CA ASP A 26 13.76 -3.73 18.56
C ASP A 26 14.64 -2.63 17.92
N LYS A 27 15.66 -3.02 17.13
CA LYS A 27 16.48 -2.07 16.36
C LYS A 27 15.67 -1.26 15.34
N ILE A 28 14.72 -1.92 14.65
CA ILE A 28 13.83 -1.26 13.69
C ILE A 28 12.94 -0.24 14.39
N VAL A 29 12.33 -0.62 15.52
CA VAL A 29 11.49 0.29 16.32
C VAL A 29 12.33 1.44 16.88
N GLY A 30 13.55 1.18 17.34
CA GLY A 30 14.50 2.22 17.79
C GLY A 30 14.81 3.23 16.69
N ALA A 31 15.16 2.75 15.49
CA ALA A 31 15.45 3.62 14.33
C ALA A 31 14.24 4.49 13.91
N TRP A 32 13.03 3.95 14.01
CA TRP A 32 11.81 4.74 13.80
C TRP A 32 11.59 5.76 14.92
N SER A 33 11.83 5.41 16.18
CA SER A 33 11.68 6.32 17.31
C SER A 33 12.64 7.51 17.19
N ASP A 34 13.89 7.27 16.78
CA ASP A 34 14.88 8.32 16.53
C ASP A 34 14.40 9.24 15.40
N TRP A 35 13.91 8.68 14.30
CA TRP A 35 13.36 9.45 13.19
C TRP A 35 12.13 10.29 13.60
N VAL A 36 11.21 9.75 14.40
CA VAL A 36 10.04 10.49 14.90
C VAL A 36 10.48 11.72 15.70
N ALA A 37 11.50 11.57 16.54
CA ALA A 37 12.05 12.68 17.33
C ALA A 37 12.78 13.72 16.46
N GLU A 38 13.59 13.28 15.49
CA GLU A 38 14.34 14.17 14.60
C GLU A 38 13.44 14.95 13.63
N ALA A 39 12.37 14.31 13.14
CA ALA A 39 11.47 14.89 12.15
C ALA A 39 10.25 15.61 12.76
N ASP A 40 10.18 15.71 14.10
CA ASP A 40 9.11 16.33 14.87
C ASP A 40 7.71 15.85 14.45
N VAL A 41 7.55 14.53 14.36
CA VAL A 41 6.33 13.91 13.84
C VAL A 41 5.24 13.93 14.91
N LEU A 42 4.12 14.61 14.63
CA LEU A 42 3.01 14.79 15.58
C LEU A 42 2.34 13.47 15.98
N GLY A 43 2.18 12.57 15.02
CA GLY A 43 1.54 11.27 15.20
C GLY A 43 2.19 10.23 14.31
N SER A 44 2.60 9.09 14.86
CA SER A 44 3.13 7.99 14.05
C SER A 44 2.90 6.64 14.72
N THR A 45 2.80 5.59 13.90
CA THR A 45 2.79 4.20 14.32
C THR A 45 3.87 3.43 13.56
N ILE A 46 4.39 2.37 14.19
CA ILE A 46 5.20 1.35 13.54
C ILE A 46 4.68 -0.04 13.89
N VAL A 47 4.70 -0.94 12.91
CA VAL A 47 4.48 -2.37 13.08
C VAL A 47 5.60 -3.12 12.37
N VAL A 48 6.19 -4.09 13.06
CA VAL A 48 7.16 -5.03 12.50
C VAL A 48 6.53 -6.41 12.53
N MET A 49 6.45 -7.04 11.36
CA MET A 49 6.07 -8.43 11.19
C MET A 49 7.30 -9.26 10.80
N ARG A 50 7.31 -10.51 11.24
CA ARG A 50 8.27 -11.53 10.83
C ARG A 50 7.52 -12.82 10.54
N ALA A 51 7.75 -13.40 9.36
CA ALA A 51 7.12 -14.66 8.97
C ALA A 51 5.58 -14.68 9.16
N GLY A 52 4.91 -13.55 8.88
CA GLY A 52 3.45 -13.42 8.98
C GLY A 52 2.91 -13.06 10.36
N GLU A 53 3.75 -12.97 11.39
CA GLU A 53 3.34 -12.62 12.75
C GLU A 53 3.84 -11.23 13.15
N VAL A 54 3.05 -10.47 13.91
CA VAL A 54 3.50 -9.18 14.47
C VAL A 54 4.47 -9.47 15.61
N VAL A 55 5.72 -9.04 15.46
CA VAL A 55 6.80 -9.24 16.47
C VAL A 55 7.12 -7.99 17.26
N ALA A 56 6.78 -6.80 16.74
CA ALA A 56 6.86 -5.54 17.47
C ALA A 56 5.87 -4.50 16.94
N GLY A 57 5.51 -3.54 17.79
CA GLY A 57 4.75 -2.36 17.39
C GLY A 57 4.80 -1.27 18.45
N ASP A 58 4.83 -0.02 18.02
CA ASP A 58 4.84 1.16 18.89
C ASP A 58 4.10 2.33 18.22
N ALA A 59 3.72 3.33 19.01
CA ALA A 59 3.04 4.53 18.55
C ALA A 59 3.48 5.78 19.32
N ARG A 60 3.53 6.93 18.63
CA ARG A 60 3.81 8.25 19.21
C ARG A 60 2.68 9.21 18.82
N GLY A 61 2.13 9.92 19.80
CA GLY A 61 1.06 10.90 19.58
C GLY A 61 -0.30 10.34 19.12
N VAL A 62 -0.39 9.03 18.86
CA VAL A 62 -1.60 8.31 18.43
C VAL A 62 -1.65 6.91 19.06
N VAL A 63 -2.75 6.17 18.86
CA VAL A 63 -2.85 4.76 19.28
C VAL A 63 -2.52 3.85 18.10
N LEU A 64 -1.81 2.75 18.35
CA LEU A 64 -1.35 1.81 17.31
C LEU A 64 -2.47 1.32 16.37
N ASN A 65 -3.66 1.09 16.92
CA ASN A 65 -4.83 0.59 16.19
C ASN A 65 -5.71 1.71 15.58
N THR A 66 -5.35 2.98 15.73
CA THR A 66 -6.07 4.09 15.09
C THR A 66 -5.88 4.01 13.57
N PRO A 67 -6.97 4.00 12.77
CA PRO A 67 -6.84 4.14 11.33
C PRO A 67 -6.20 5.48 10.96
N LEU A 68 -5.09 5.43 10.22
CA LEU A 68 -4.41 6.60 9.69
C LEU A 68 -4.48 6.59 8.16
N PRO A 69 -4.47 7.76 7.51
CA PRO A 69 -4.47 7.80 6.06
C PRO A 69 -3.22 7.17 5.47
N LEU A 70 -3.43 6.38 4.42
CA LEU A 70 -2.39 5.60 3.76
C LEU A 70 -1.62 6.41 2.71
N ALA A 71 -2.16 7.56 2.29
CA ALA A 71 -1.63 8.34 1.18
C ALA A 71 -1.31 7.42 -0.01
N GLY A 72 -0.13 7.57 -0.62
CA GLY A 72 0.29 6.77 -1.78
C GLY A 72 0.28 5.26 -1.59
N LEU A 73 0.30 4.73 -0.34
CA LEU A 73 0.16 3.30 -0.08
C LEU A 73 -1.21 2.75 -0.53
N SER A 74 -2.21 3.62 -0.68
CA SER A 74 -3.51 3.31 -1.30
C SER A 74 -3.36 2.65 -2.68
N LYS A 75 -2.31 2.98 -3.43
CA LYS A 75 -2.01 2.34 -4.73
C LYS A 75 -1.70 0.85 -4.60
N ALA A 76 -1.13 0.41 -3.48
CA ALA A 76 -0.90 -1.01 -3.24
C ALA A 76 -2.24 -1.76 -3.07
N VAL A 77 -3.24 -1.14 -2.44
CA VAL A 77 -4.61 -1.69 -2.32
C VAL A 77 -5.26 -1.82 -3.70
N THR A 78 -5.30 -0.73 -4.46
CA THR A 78 -5.86 -0.72 -5.83
C THR A 78 -5.09 -1.67 -6.76
N GLY A 79 -3.75 -1.70 -6.67
CA GLY A 79 -2.91 -2.60 -7.45
C GLY A 79 -3.22 -4.07 -7.15
N ALA A 80 -3.28 -4.46 -5.87
CA ALA A 80 -3.62 -5.82 -5.46
C ALA A 80 -5.04 -6.21 -5.90
N CYS A 81 -6.00 -5.28 -5.82
CA CYS A 81 -7.37 -5.47 -6.27
C CYS A 81 -7.46 -5.74 -7.79
N VAL A 82 -6.72 -4.98 -8.60
CA VAL A 82 -6.62 -5.23 -10.05
C VAL A 82 -5.96 -6.58 -10.33
N ILE A 83 -4.89 -6.92 -9.61
CA ILE A 83 -4.23 -8.22 -9.75
C ILE A 83 -5.17 -9.38 -9.35
N ASP A 84 -6.01 -9.23 -8.34
CA ASP A 84 -7.03 -10.22 -7.99
C ASP A 84 -8.01 -10.48 -9.14
N LEU A 85 -8.51 -9.41 -9.78
CA LEU A 85 -9.38 -9.53 -10.96
C LEU A 85 -8.68 -10.21 -12.14
N VAL A 86 -7.39 -9.90 -12.36
CA VAL A 86 -6.57 -10.56 -13.39
C VAL A 86 -6.41 -12.05 -13.07
N HIS A 87 -6.06 -12.38 -11.83
CA HIS A 87 -5.86 -13.76 -11.39
C HIS A 87 -7.13 -14.61 -11.54
N ARG A 88 -8.29 -14.02 -11.28
CA ARG A 88 -9.61 -14.66 -11.46
C ARG A 88 -10.07 -14.72 -12.92
N GLY A 89 -9.27 -14.23 -13.87
CA GLY A 89 -9.61 -14.21 -15.29
C GLY A 89 -10.69 -13.20 -15.69
N LEU A 90 -11.01 -12.25 -14.81
CA LEU A 90 -12.04 -11.23 -15.06
C LEU A 90 -11.50 -10.00 -15.80
N LEU A 91 -10.20 -9.75 -15.72
CA LEU A 91 -9.56 -8.58 -16.33
C LEU A 91 -8.22 -8.95 -16.98
N PRO A 92 -8.10 -8.96 -18.31
CA PRO A 92 -6.81 -9.16 -18.96
C PRO A 92 -5.88 -7.95 -18.77
N LEU A 93 -4.60 -8.18 -18.48
CA LEU A 93 -3.61 -7.09 -18.39
C LEU A 93 -3.43 -6.28 -19.68
N ARG A 94 -3.71 -6.91 -20.82
CA ARG A 94 -3.65 -6.30 -22.16
C ARG A 94 -4.96 -5.68 -22.61
N ALA A 95 -6.03 -5.82 -21.83
CA ALA A 95 -7.31 -5.20 -22.17
C ALA A 95 -7.14 -3.68 -22.20
N THR A 96 -7.75 -3.07 -23.21
CA THR A 96 -7.65 -1.63 -23.47
C THR A 96 -8.77 -0.89 -22.76
N LEU A 97 -8.62 0.42 -22.57
CA LEU A 97 -9.70 1.25 -22.03
C LEU A 97 -10.91 1.30 -22.97
N GLY A 98 -10.68 1.21 -24.29
CA GLY A 98 -11.75 1.09 -25.27
C GLY A 98 -12.61 -0.16 -25.04
N ASP A 99 -11.98 -1.30 -24.80
CA ASP A 99 -12.69 -2.57 -24.58
C ASP A 99 -13.43 -2.61 -23.23
N ILE A 100 -12.87 -1.98 -22.19
CA ILE A 100 -13.38 -2.10 -20.82
C ILE A 100 -14.42 -1.02 -20.49
N LEU A 101 -14.20 0.21 -20.96
CA LEU A 101 -14.97 1.40 -20.58
C LEU A 101 -15.80 1.98 -21.73
N ASP A 102 -15.82 1.32 -22.90
CA ASP A 102 -16.33 1.88 -24.15
C ASP A 102 -15.69 3.25 -24.49
N GLU A 103 -14.42 3.45 -24.11
CA GLU A 103 -13.68 4.68 -24.35
C GLU A 103 -13.36 4.86 -25.85
N GLN A 104 -13.74 5.99 -26.43
CA GLN A 104 -13.55 6.30 -27.85
C GLN A 104 -12.54 7.42 -28.10
N GLY A 105 -12.00 8.01 -27.03
CA GLY A 105 -11.09 9.13 -27.05
C GLY A 105 -9.61 8.73 -27.14
N PRO A 106 -8.70 9.70 -26.92
CA PRO A 106 -7.27 9.53 -27.17
C PRO A 106 -6.57 8.45 -26.31
N LEU A 107 -7.19 7.99 -25.23
CA LEU A 107 -6.65 6.96 -24.34
C LEU A 107 -7.26 5.57 -24.59
N ALA A 108 -8.08 5.38 -25.63
CA ALA A 108 -8.76 4.11 -25.90
C ALA A 108 -7.79 2.90 -25.92
N ASP A 109 -6.61 3.06 -26.53
CA ASP A 109 -5.60 1.99 -26.66
C ASP A 109 -4.73 1.78 -25.39
N VAL A 110 -4.90 2.60 -24.35
CA VAL A 110 -4.16 2.41 -23.10
C VAL A 110 -4.60 1.11 -22.43
N THR A 111 -3.63 0.31 -22.01
CA THR A 111 -3.86 -0.99 -21.37
C THR A 111 -3.83 -0.91 -19.84
N VAL A 112 -4.48 -1.89 -19.19
CA VAL A 112 -4.40 -2.07 -17.73
C VAL A 112 -2.93 -2.17 -17.25
N ALA A 113 -2.08 -2.89 -17.98
CA ALA A 113 -0.65 -3.01 -17.67
C ALA A 113 0.09 -1.66 -17.72
N GLN A 114 -0.24 -0.78 -18.68
CA GLN A 114 0.34 0.56 -18.76
C GLN A 114 -0.09 1.44 -17.57
N LEU A 115 -1.33 1.33 -17.11
CA LEU A 115 -1.82 2.06 -15.95
C LEU A 115 -1.15 1.60 -14.66
N LEU A 116 -1.09 0.27 -14.41
CA LEU A 116 -0.44 -0.33 -13.24
C LEU A 116 1.04 0.04 -13.09
N THR A 117 1.67 0.45 -14.20
CA THR A 117 3.11 0.72 -14.27
C THR A 117 3.44 2.20 -14.49
N HIS A 118 2.44 3.09 -14.52
CA HIS A 118 2.60 4.51 -14.88
C HIS A 118 3.29 4.74 -16.24
N ARG A 119 2.93 3.94 -17.24
CA ARG A 119 3.50 3.98 -18.61
C ARG A 119 2.48 4.33 -19.69
N SER A 120 1.30 4.82 -19.30
CA SER A 120 0.19 5.17 -20.19
C SER A 120 0.42 6.45 -21.01
N GLY A 121 1.32 7.32 -20.55
CA GLY A 121 1.47 8.67 -21.10
C GLY A 121 0.45 9.70 -20.57
N VAL A 122 -0.44 9.32 -19.65
CA VAL A 122 -1.36 10.25 -18.98
C VAL A 122 -0.56 11.33 -18.24
N TRP A 123 -0.74 12.59 -18.65
CA TRP A 123 0.02 13.74 -18.18
C TRP A 123 -0.73 15.05 -18.50
N PRO A 124 -0.53 16.16 -17.75
CA PRO A 124 0.14 16.24 -16.43
C PRO A 124 -0.71 15.59 -15.33
N ASP A 125 -0.09 15.30 -14.17
CA ASP A 125 -0.80 14.85 -12.98
C ASP A 125 -1.59 16.03 -12.38
N SER A 126 -2.85 16.18 -12.78
CA SER A 126 -3.69 17.31 -12.35
C SER A 126 -4.21 17.14 -10.91
N THR A 127 -3.93 16.02 -10.25
CA THR A 127 -4.35 15.81 -8.85
C THR A 127 -3.47 16.58 -7.86
N ARG A 128 -2.28 16.99 -8.29
CA ARG A 128 -1.31 17.69 -7.45
C ARG A 128 -1.70 19.16 -7.31
N GLY A 129 -1.94 19.59 -6.08
CA GLY A 129 -2.34 20.97 -5.78
C GLY A 129 -3.80 21.29 -6.15
N ASP A 130 -4.60 20.28 -6.49
CA ASP A 130 -6.03 20.45 -6.80
C ASP A 130 -6.84 20.67 -5.51
N VAL A 131 -7.23 21.92 -5.27
CA VAL A 131 -7.99 22.37 -4.09
C VAL A 131 -9.28 21.55 -3.90
N GLU A 132 -9.96 21.18 -4.99
CA GLU A 132 -11.22 20.42 -4.93
C GLU A 132 -10.95 19.05 -4.29
N LEU A 133 -9.88 18.38 -4.70
CA LEU A 133 -9.51 17.07 -4.14
C LEU A 133 -9.07 17.15 -2.67
N GLN A 134 -8.37 18.22 -2.28
CA GLN A 134 -7.92 18.40 -0.88
C GLN A 134 -9.07 18.71 0.08
N THR A 135 -10.15 19.31 -0.43
CA THR A 135 -11.32 19.69 0.36
C THR A 135 -12.48 18.71 0.23
N ALA A 136 -12.46 17.82 -0.76
CA ALA A 136 -13.45 16.79 -0.95
C ALA A 136 -13.55 15.84 0.27
N ARG A 137 -14.79 15.55 0.66
CA ARG A 137 -15.15 14.64 1.75
C ARG A 137 -15.83 13.36 1.24
N HIS A 138 -15.70 13.09 -0.05
CA HIS A 138 -16.21 11.91 -0.73
C HIS A 138 -15.23 11.49 -1.83
N ASP A 139 -15.37 10.27 -2.33
CA ASP A 139 -14.53 9.74 -3.41
C ASP A 139 -14.65 10.57 -4.68
N GLN A 140 -13.52 10.87 -5.32
CA GLN A 140 -13.41 11.59 -6.58
C GLN A 140 -12.79 10.74 -7.70
N THR A 141 -12.59 9.44 -7.46
CA THR A 141 -11.99 8.50 -8.41
C THR A 141 -12.64 8.56 -9.79
N GLU A 142 -13.97 8.55 -9.84
CA GLU A 142 -14.69 8.67 -11.11
C GLU A 142 -14.43 10.01 -11.80
N GLN A 143 -14.58 11.13 -11.09
CA GLN A 143 -14.41 12.46 -11.69
C GLN A 143 -12.98 12.69 -12.20
N VAL A 144 -11.97 12.30 -11.41
CA VAL A 144 -10.56 12.40 -11.80
C VAL A 144 -10.28 11.50 -13.01
N SER A 145 -10.84 10.29 -13.05
CA SER A 145 -10.66 9.40 -14.20
C SER A 145 -11.25 10.00 -15.48
N LEU A 146 -12.45 10.58 -15.44
CA LEU A 146 -13.07 11.24 -16.59
C LEU A 146 -12.26 12.46 -17.06
N ARG A 147 -11.74 13.26 -16.11
CA ARG A 147 -10.83 14.38 -16.42
C ARG A 147 -9.53 13.92 -17.09
N ALA A 148 -9.04 12.72 -16.78
CA ALA A 148 -7.85 12.17 -17.39
C ALA A 148 -8.13 11.58 -18.78
N LEU A 149 -9.26 10.88 -18.94
CA LEU A 149 -9.69 10.24 -20.20
C LEU A 149 -9.91 11.25 -21.35
N SER A 150 -10.28 12.48 -21.03
CA SER A 150 -10.46 13.54 -22.04
C SER A 150 -9.15 14.11 -22.62
N ARG A 151 -7.99 13.68 -22.13
CA ARG A 151 -6.69 14.22 -22.54
C ARG A 151 -6.01 13.36 -23.59
N VAL A 152 -5.22 14.03 -24.44
CA VAL A 152 -4.30 13.34 -25.34
C VAL A 152 -3.10 12.83 -24.54
N PRO A 153 -2.72 11.54 -24.67
CA PRO A 153 -1.54 11.02 -24.01
C PRO A 153 -0.29 11.76 -24.50
N GLN A 154 0.61 12.04 -23.56
CA GLN A 154 1.88 12.65 -23.92
C GLN A 154 2.81 11.60 -24.52
N GLU A 155 2.89 11.56 -25.85
CA GLU A 155 3.57 10.51 -26.63
C GLU A 155 4.97 10.16 -26.13
N ARG A 156 5.78 11.18 -25.78
CA ARG A 156 7.15 10.97 -25.25
C ARG A 156 7.22 10.17 -23.94
N LEU A 157 6.11 10.06 -23.21
CA LEU A 157 6.00 9.30 -21.95
C LEU A 157 5.34 7.93 -22.15
N VAL A 158 4.69 7.67 -23.28
CA VAL A 158 4.08 6.37 -23.55
C VAL A 158 5.18 5.30 -23.51
N GLY A 159 4.96 4.26 -22.72
CA GLY A 159 5.95 3.20 -22.51
C GLY A 159 7.12 3.59 -21.61
N ARG A 160 7.20 4.82 -21.07
CA ARG A 160 8.19 5.26 -20.08
C ARG A 160 7.53 5.44 -18.72
N PHE A 161 8.24 5.15 -17.64
CA PHE A 161 7.74 5.40 -16.30
C PHE A 161 7.58 6.91 -16.07
N ALA A 162 6.35 7.34 -15.76
CA ALA A 162 6.02 8.70 -15.38
C ALA A 162 4.89 8.65 -14.33
N HIS A 163 5.28 8.61 -13.05
CA HIS A 163 4.32 8.51 -11.95
C HIS A 163 3.24 9.59 -12.05
N ASN A 164 1.98 9.16 -12.18
CA ASN A 164 0.82 10.03 -12.20
C ASN A 164 -0.35 9.33 -11.49
N ASN A 165 -0.91 9.99 -10.48
CA ASN A 165 -2.03 9.49 -9.68
C ASN A 165 -3.27 9.12 -10.52
N GLU A 166 -3.47 9.79 -11.65
CA GLU A 166 -4.62 9.58 -12.53
C GLU A 166 -4.62 8.21 -13.18
N ASN A 167 -3.46 7.57 -13.35
CA ASN A 167 -3.41 6.17 -13.76
C ASN A 167 -4.22 5.28 -12.81
N TYR A 168 -4.12 5.56 -11.51
CA TYR A 168 -4.81 4.81 -10.48
C TYR A 168 -6.26 5.23 -10.31
N ALA A 169 -6.61 6.49 -10.61
CA ALA A 169 -8.00 6.90 -10.73
C ALA A 169 -8.72 6.14 -11.87
N ILE A 170 -8.06 6.02 -13.03
CA ILE A 170 -8.57 5.21 -14.16
C ILE A 170 -8.66 3.74 -13.79
N LEU A 171 -7.68 3.17 -13.08
CA LEU A 171 -7.79 1.78 -12.57
C LEU A 171 -8.98 1.61 -11.63
N GLY A 172 -9.28 2.60 -10.77
CA GLY A 172 -10.47 2.58 -9.94
C GLY A 172 -11.77 2.54 -10.76
N ARG A 173 -11.85 3.31 -11.86
CA ARG A 173 -12.97 3.23 -12.82
C ARG A 173 -13.05 1.87 -13.52
N VAL A 174 -11.92 1.31 -13.94
CA VAL A 174 -11.83 -0.04 -14.53
C VAL A 174 -12.35 -1.10 -13.56
N VAL A 175 -11.93 -1.07 -12.30
CA VAL A 175 -12.44 -1.97 -11.26
C VAL A 175 -13.96 -1.84 -11.16
N GLY A 176 -14.49 -0.61 -11.16
CA GLY A 176 -15.93 -0.42 -11.07
C GLY A 176 -16.70 -0.96 -12.28
N ALA A 177 -16.20 -0.75 -13.49
CA ALA A 177 -16.79 -1.29 -14.71
C ALA A 177 -16.82 -2.83 -14.73
N VAL A 178 -15.72 -3.47 -14.30
CA VAL A 178 -15.61 -4.94 -14.30
C VAL A 178 -16.46 -5.58 -13.21
N THR A 179 -16.63 -4.92 -12.06
CA THR A 179 -17.28 -5.51 -10.88
C THR A 179 -18.73 -5.08 -10.69
N GLY A 180 -19.16 -3.98 -11.32
CA GLY A 180 -20.45 -3.34 -11.08
C GLY A 180 -20.58 -2.66 -9.70
N LYS A 181 -19.45 -2.46 -8.99
CA LYS A 181 -19.40 -1.83 -7.66
C LYS A 181 -18.49 -0.60 -7.69
N ASP A 182 -18.61 0.31 -6.73
CA ASP A 182 -17.60 1.36 -6.60
C ASP A 182 -16.23 0.76 -6.22
N HIS A 183 -15.15 1.48 -6.53
CA HIS A 183 -13.79 0.96 -6.35
C HIS A 183 -13.46 0.61 -4.89
N VAL A 184 -13.97 1.38 -3.92
CA VAL A 184 -13.69 1.16 -2.49
C VAL A 184 -14.32 -0.15 -2.06
N THR A 185 -15.60 -0.31 -2.36
CA THR A 185 -16.35 -1.53 -2.02
C THR A 185 -15.74 -2.75 -2.69
N ALA A 186 -15.48 -2.69 -4.00
CA ALA A 186 -14.90 -3.79 -4.75
C ALA A 186 -13.56 -4.25 -4.18
N CYS A 187 -12.66 -3.30 -3.87
CA CYS A 187 -11.35 -3.63 -3.34
C CYS A 187 -11.38 -4.05 -1.87
N ALA A 188 -12.26 -3.46 -1.05
CA ALA A 188 -12.44 -3.91 0.33
C ALA A 188 -12.88 -5.38 0.36
N GLU A 189 -13.90 -5.75 -0.42
CA GLU A 189 -14.40 -7.12 -0.49
C GLU A 189 -13.38 -8.11 -1.06
N ALA A 190 -12.65 -7.72 -2.11
CA ALA A 190 -11.73 -8.62 -2.80
C ALA A 190 -10.43 -8.85 -2.00
N VAL A 191 -9.83 -7.79 -1.46
CA VAL A 191 -8.47 -7.87 -0.93
C VAL A 191 -8.33 -7.67 0.58
N LEU A 192 -9.33 -7.10 1.27
CA LEU A 192 -9.25 -6.78 2.70
C LEU A 192 -10.15 -7.69 3.55
N ALA A 193 -11.42 -7.86 3.17
CA ALA A 193 -12.39 -8.68 3.92
C ALA A 193 -11.95 -10.14 4.13
N PRO A 194 -11.32 -10.84 3.15
CA PRO A 194 -10.81 -12.19 3.36
C PRO A 194 -9.71 -12.29 4.43
N LEU A 195 -9.08 -11.16 4.77
CA LEU A 195 -8.05 -11.05 5.80
C LEU A 195 -8.62 -10.60 7.16
N GLY A 196 -9.96 -10.48 7.28
CA GLY A 196 -10.63 -9.97 8.48
C GLY A 196 -10.42 -8.48 8.74
N ILE A 197 -9.96 -7.72 7.74
CA ILE A 197 -9.71 -6.28 7.87
C ILE A 197 -11.03 -5.54 7.66
N ALA A 198 -11.67 -5.14 8.77
CA ALA A 198 -12.91 -4.38 8.76
C ALA A 198 -12.73 -2.88 9.02
N SER A 199 -11.54 -2.45 9.46
CA SER A 199 -11.27 -1.04 9.79
C SER A 199 -10.97 -0.15 8.58
N ALA A 200 -10.82 -0.77 7.40
CA ALA A 200 -10.47 -0.06 6.18
C ALA A 200 -11.62 0.78 5.65
N SER A 201 -11.35 2.08 5.47
CA SER A 201 -12.32 3.03 4.92
C SER A 201 -11.62 4.08 4.06
N LEU A 202 -12.38 4.97 3.44
CA LEU A 202 -11.83 6.23 2.98
C LEU A 202 -11.47 7.10 4.20
N SER A 203 -10.33 7.78 4.11
CA SER A 203 -9.92 8.84 5.01
C SER A 203 -10.93 9.98 4.95
N GLY A 204 -11.45 10.44 6.09
CA GLY A 204 -12.29 11.63 6.12
C GLY A 204 -11.58 12.88 5.58
N LYS A 205 -10.26 12.98 5.77
CA LYS A 205 -9.43 14.11 5.31
C LYS A 205 -9.13 14.01 3.81
N TRP A 206 -8.73 12.82 3.35
CA TRP A 206 -8.23 12.60 1.98
C TRP A 206 -9.20 11.80 1.11
N ALA A 207 -10.51 11.80 1.42
CA ALA A 207 -11.52 11.01 0.71
C ALA A 207 -11.50 11.24 -0.80
N GLY A 208 -11.24 12.47 -1.25
CA GLY A 208 -11.09 12.82 -2.66
C GLY A 208 -9.95 12.10 -3.39
N HIS A 209 -9.12 11.33 -2.69
CA HIS A 209 -7.97 10.64 -3.28
C HIS A 209 -8.18 9.13 -3.45
N GLY A 210 -9.40 8.62 -3.24
CA GLY A 210 -9.81 7.20 -3.22
C GLY A 210 -8.76 6.20 -3.75
N ALA A 211 -8.78 5.93 -5.06
CA ALA A 211 -8.02 4.85 -5.67
C ALA A 211 -6.48 5.03 -5.65
N TRP A 212 -5.94 6.22 -5.32
CA TRP A 212 -4.50 6.50 -5.37
C TRP A 212 -3.90 7.06 -4.08
N GLY A 213 -4.73 7.46 -3.13
CA GLY A 213 -4.32 8.22 -1.95
C GLY A 213 -5.29 8.17 -0.76
N GLY A 214 -6.54 7.77 -0.97
CA GLY A 214 -7.63 8.10 -0.04
C GLY A 214 -7.96 7.06 1.02
N TRP A 215 -7.32 5.89 1.03
CA TRP A 215 -7.60 4.87 2.04
C TRP A 215 -7.06 5.25 3.43
N ALA A 216 -7.70 4.76 4.48
CA ALA A 216 -7.22 4.78 5.85
C ALA A 216 -7.32 3.38 6.47
N MET A 217 -6.28 2.96 7.19
CA MET A 217 -6.22 1.69 7.92
C MET A 217 -5.32 1.84 9.15
N SER A 218 -5.48 0.99 10.15
CA SER A 218 -4.49 0.89 11.22
C SER A 218 -3.19 0.28 10.68
N ALA A 219 -2.05 0.59 11.30
CA ALA A 219 -0.78 -0.01 10.88
C ALA A 219 -0.78 -1.55 10.97
N PRO A 220 -1.34 -2.19 12.03
CA PRO A 220 -1.46 -3.65 12.06
C PRO A 220 -2.32 -4.23 10.94
N ASP A 221 -3.44 -3.58 10.60
CA ASP A 221 -4.31 -4.06 9.52
C ASP A 221 -3.64 -3.92 8.15
N PHE A 222 -3.00 -2.77 7.89
CA PHE A 222 -2.23 -2.59 6.66
C PHE A 222 -1.05 -3.56 6.58
N ALA A 223 -0.39 -3.89 7.69
CA ALA A 223 0.67 -4.88 7.74
C ALA A 223 0.18 -6.28 7.37
N ARG A 224 -0.98 -6.71 7.89
CA ARG A 224 -1.62 -7.98 7.49
C ARG A 224 -1.96 -8.00 6.00
N PHE A 225 -2.53 -6.91 5.48
CA PHE A 225 -2.79 -6.76 4.04
C PHE A 225 -1.51 -6.87 3.22
N ALA A 226 -0.48 -6.10 3.58
CA ALA A 226 0.76 -6.03 2.83
C ALA A 226 1.50 -7.37 2.85
N TRP A 227 1.54 -8.07 3.98
CA TRP A 227 2.12 -9.42 4.07
C TRP A 227 1.35 -10.42 3.20
N ALA A 228 0.02 -10.46 3.31
CA ALA A 228 -0.79 -11.42 2.58
C ALA A 228 -0.77 -11.23 1.06
N ARG A 229 -0.50 -10.02 0.56
CA ARG A 229 -0.49 -9.73 -0.88
C ARG A 229 0.90 -9.66 -1.47
N PHE A 230 1.85 -9.06 -0.77
CA PHE A 230 3.20 -8.79 -1.27
C PHE A 230 4.29 -9.60 -0.55
N GLY A 231 3.95 -10.36 0.50
CA GLY A 231 4.87 -11.29 1.13
C GLY A 231 5.21 -12.50 0.24
N PRO A 232 6.09 -13.39 0.73
CA PRO A 232 6.64 -14.50 -0.07
C PRO A 232 5.60 -15.46 -0.66
N ASP A 233 4.47 -15.64 0.04
CA ASP A 233 3.37 -16.50 -0.40
C ASP A 233 2.18 -15.69 -0.96
N GLY A 234 2.32 -14.36 -1.03
CA GLY A 234 1.25 -13.47 -1.47
C GLY A 234 1.08 -13.49 -2.99
N LEU A 235 -0.16 -13.34 -3.45
CA LEU A 235 -0.50 -13.38 -4.90
C LEU A 235 0.38 -12.47 -5.76
N VAL A 236 0.77 -11.30 -5.24
CA VAL A 236 1.66 -10.37 -5.95
C VAL A 236 3.13 -10.66 -5.66
N GLY A 237 3.46 -10.89 -4.38
CA GLY A 237 4.84 -11.01 -3.89
C GLY A 237 5.56 -12.30 -4.26
N ALA A 238 4.82 -13.41 -4.42
CA ALA A 238 5.40 -14.73 -4.70
C ALA A 238 6.17 -14.77 -6.03
N ASP A 239 5.71 -14.03 -7.04
CA ASP A 239 6.44 -13.83 -8.28
C ASP A 239 6.15 -12.43 -8.85
N LEU A 240 6.97 -11.46 -8.48
CA LEU A 240 6.86 -10.09 -8.98
C LEU A 240 7.22 -9.96 -10.47
N ALA A 241 7.92 -10.95 -11.04
CA ALA A 241 8.39 -10.89 -12.42
C ALA A 241 7.30 -11.21 -13.44
N ILE A 242 6.27 -11.97 -13.06
CA ILE A 242 5.10 -12.24 -13.93
C ILE A 242 4.17 -11.04 -14.06
N TRP A 243 4.21 -10.11 -13.11
CA TRP A 243 3.37 -8.92 -13.12
C TRP A 243 4.02 -7.78 -13.92
N PRO A 244 3.21 -6.93 -14.59
CA PRO A 244 3.75 -5.84 -15.39
C PRO A 244 4.54 -4.89 -14.49
N SER A 245 5.73 -4.53 -14.95
CA SER A 245 6.59 -3.60 -14.24
C SER A 245 7.33 -2.64 -15.18
N ALA A 246 7.54 -1.42 -14.70
CA ALA A 246 8.39 -0.42 -15.33
C ALA A 246 9.80 -0.46 -14.73
N PRO A 247 10.88 -0.39 -15.53
CA PRO A 247 12.22 -0.20 -15.00
C PRO A 247 12.44 1.25 -14.52
N LEU A 248 13.14 1.39 -13.40
CA LEU A 248 13.65 2.64 -12.84
C LEU A 248 15.18 2.53 -12.65
N ALA A 249 15.81 3.62 -12.22
CA ALA A 249 17.24 3.65 -11.92
C ALA A 249 17.62 2.68 -10.79
N GLY A 250 18.88 2.22 -10.77
CA GLY A 250 19.42 1.41 -9.67
C GLY A 250 18.85 -0.01 -9.57
N GLY A 251 18.38 -0.58 -10.68
CA GLY A 251 17.77 -1.92 -10.71
C GLY A 251 16.37 -1.98 -10.08
N ILE A 252 15.79 -0.83 -9.74
CA ILE A 252 14.45 -0.72 -9.18
C ILE A 252 13.42 -0.92 -10.29
N ARG A 253 12.30 -1.54 -9.94
CA ARG A 253 11.14 -1.70 -10.80
C ARG A 253 9.90 -1.22 -10.08
N TYR A 254 8.90 -0.76 -10.81
CA TYR A 254 7.59 -0.38 -10.27
C TYR A 254 6.50 -1.22 -10.92
N GLY A 255 5.64 -1.83 -10.11
CA GLY A 255 4.54 -2.67 -10.56
C GLY A 255 3.54 -2.88 -9.41
N PRO A 256 2.31 -3.29 -9.72
CA PRO A 256 1.07 -3.10 -8.95
C PRO A 256 1.16 -2.34 -7.60
N GLY A 257 1.48 -1.04 -7.64
CA GLY A 257 1.42 -0.16 -6.46
C GLY A 257 2.64 -0.17 -5.56
N VAL A 258 3.66 -0.96 -5.92
CA VAL A 258 4.90 -1.13 -5.16
C VAL A 258 6.13 -0.92 -6.04
N MET A 259 7.21 -0.51 -5.41
CA MET A 259 8.55 -0.61 -5.95
C MET A 259 9.17 -1.93 -5.48
N TRP A 260 10.05 -2.50 -6.30
CA TRP A 260 10.81 -3.66 -5.89
C TRP A 260 12.16 -3.76 -6.61
N ARG A 261 13.07 -4.54 -6.01
CA ARG A 261 14.33 -4.97 -6.63
C ARG A 261 14.79 -6.29 -6.03
N LEU A 262 15.68 -6.98 -6.71
CA LEU A 262 16.43 -8.09 -6.12
C LEU A 262 17.69 -7.54 -5.45
N LEU A 263 17.94 -7.94 -4.21
CA LEU A 263 19.18 -7.65 -3.48
C LEU A 263 19.70 -8.97 -2.91
N GLU A 264 20.90 -9.39 -3.33
CA GLU A 264 21.53 -10.64 -2.87
C GLU A 264 20.61 -11.87 -3.00
N GLY A 265 19.83 -11.93 -4.08
CA GLY A 265 18.90 -13.03 -4.36
C GLY A 265 17.57 -12.97 -3.59
N ARG A 266 17.35 -11.95 -2.77
CA ARG A 266 16.08 -11.74 -2.03
C ARG A 266 15.28 -10.58 -2.59
N HIS A 267 13.95 -10.67 -2.49
CA HIS A 267 13.08 -9.57 -2.87
C HIS A 267 13.11 -8.46 -1.82
N MET A 268 13.30 -7.25 -2.31
CA MET A 268 13.08 -6.01 -1.59
C MET A 268 11.86 -5.35 -2.19
N ILE A 269 10.78 -5.23 -1.43
CA ILE A 269 9.51 -4.65 -1.88
C ILE A 269 9.17 -3.49 -0.98
N TRP A 270 8.76 -2.35 -1.53
CA TRP A 270 8.34 -1.22 -0.71
C TRP A 270 7.36 -0.32 -1.45
N SER A 271 6.60 0.46 -0.68
CA SER A 271 5.86 1.59 -1.20
C SER A 271 5.85 2.70 -0.19
N SER A 272 5.68 3.92 -0.68
CA SER A 272 5.67 5.12 0.14
C SER A 272 4.85 6.21 -0.49
N GLY A 273 4.28 7.08 0.34
CA GLY A 273 3.63 8.27 -0.15
C GLY A 273 3.29 9.23 0.97
N ILE A 274 3.03 10.47 0.57
CA ILE A 274 2.59 11.55 1.45
C ILE A 274 1.55 12.38 0.70
N LEU A 275 0.51 12.80 1.40
CA LEU A 275 -0.42 13.84 0.98
C LEU A 275 -0.21 15.03 1.91
N CYS A 276 -0.15 16.22 1.33
CA CYS A 276 0.21 17.45 2.00
C CYS A 276 -0.68 18.58 1.50
N TRP A 277 -1.30 19.30 2.43
CA TRP A 277 -2.08 20.49 2.13
C TRP A 277 -2.02 21.47 3.30
N ASN A 278 -1.63 22.73 3.06
CA ASN A 278 -1.53 23.77 4.08
C ASN A 278 -0.74 23.35 5.34
N SER A 279 0.42 22.70 5.16
CA SER A 279 1.28 22.16 6.23
C SER A 279 0.66 21.04 7.07
N ASP A 280 -0.56 20.59 6.77
CA ASP A 280 -1.15 19.36 7.29
C ASP A 280 -0.90 18.23 6.30
N GLY A 281 -0.54 17.05 6.79
CA GLY A 281 -0.15 15.95 5.93
C GLY A 281 -0.24 14.61 6.62
N ASP A 282 -0.47 13.59 5.81
CA ASP A 282 -0.43 12.21 6.24
C ASP A 282 0.35 11.39 5.22
N GLY A 283 1.07 10.39 5.70
CA GLY A 283 1.88 9.54 4.86
C GLY A 283 2.10 8.18 5.46
N GLY A 284 2.74 7.35 4.66
CA GLY A 284 3.08 6.01 5.07
C GLY A 284 4.23 5.46 4.25
N HIS A 285 4.89 4.49 4.86
CA HIS A 285 5.90 3.68 4.25
C HIS A 285 5.68 2.23 4.68
N PHE A 286 5.76 1.30 3.74
CA PHE A 286 5.99 -0.09 4.08
C PHE A 286 7.11 -0.68 3.25
N ALA A 287 7.79 -1.66 3.82
CA ALA A 287 8.80 -2.44 3.14
C ALA A 287 8.80 -3.90 3.62
N ILE A 288 9.11 -4.80 2.71
CA ILE A 288 9.43 -6.20 2.97
C ILE A 288 10.92 -6.38 2.70
N TYR A 289 11.66 -6.70 3.76
CA TYR A 289 13.10 -6.91 3.77
C TYR A 289 13.41 -8.41 3.74
N GLY A 290 13.89 -8.89 2.60
CA GLY A 290 14.55 -10.18 2.49
C GLY A 290 13.68 -11.40 2.81
N ASP A 291 12.42 -11.39 2.33
CA ASP A 291 11.37 -12.40 2.54
C ASP A 291 11.02 -12.70 4.02
N GLU A 292 11.60 -11.95 4.96
CA GLU A 292 11.57 -12.28 6.37
C GLU A 292 10.79 -11.24 7.18
N TYR A 293 11.14 -9.96 7.02
CA TYR A 293 10.56 -8.87 7.80
C TYR A 293 9.68 -7.98 6.94
N LEU A 294 8.54 -7.59 7.48
CA LEU A 294 7.72 -6.50 6.96
C LEU A 294 7.66 -5.38 7.99
N VAL A 295 7.88 -4.15 7.56
CA VAL A 295 7.77 -2.96 8.39
C VAL A 295 6.72 -2.05 7.78
N VAL A 296 5.78 -1.58 8.60
CA VAL A 296 4.79 -0.57 8.23
C VAL A 296 4.92 0.59 9.19
N THR A 297 5.01 1.78 8.62
CA THR A 297 5.02 3.05 9.35
C THR A 297 3.96 3.96 8.74
N LEU A 298 3.05 4.45 9.57
CA LEU A 298 2.06 5.47 9.20
C LEU A 298 2.31 6.71 10.06
N TYR A 299 2.09 7.89 9.51
CA TYR A 299 2.41 9.13 10.20
C TYR A 299 1.57 10.32 9.72
N SER A 300 1.37 11.27 10.63
CA SER A 300 0.75 12.57 10.39
C SER A 300 1.83 13.64 10.45
N MET A 301 2.37 13.95 9.28
CA MET A 301 3.31 15.05 9.07
C MET A 301 3.16 15.54 7.63
N CYS A 302 3.40 16.83 7.42
CA CYS A 302 3.71 17.34 6.10
C CYS A 302 5.17 17.77 6.06
N GLN A 303 5.87 17.46 4.98
CA GLN A 303 7.22 17.97 4.75
C GLN A 303 7.40 18.46 3.33
N ASP A 304 8.04 19.62 3.22
CA ASP A 304 8.50 20.21 1.98
C ASP A 304 9.80 19.52 1.54
N GLY A 305 9.71 18.29 1.03
CA GLY A 305 10.84 17.65 0.35
C GLY A 305 11.01 16.15 0.56
N THR A 306 11.88 15.56 -0.25
CA THR A 306 12.24 14.13 -0.26
C THR A 306 13.09 13.68 0.93
N GLY A 307 13.52 14.62 1.80
CA GLY A 307 14.53 14.44 2.83
C GLY A 307 14.14 13.46 3.95
N ALA A 308 13.11 13.77 4.75
CA ALA A 308 12.78 12.89 5.89
C ALA A 308 12.19 11.55 5.46
N PHE A 309 11.48 11.50 4.33
CA PHE A 309 11.04 10.22 3.76
C PHE A 309 12.23 9.33 3.38
N ALA A 310 13.23 9.90 2.69
CA ALA A 310 14.44 9.17 2.34
C ALA A 310 15.26 8.79 3.59
N ALA A 311 15.23 9.63 4.64
CA ALA A 311 15.87 9.35 5.93
C ALA A 311 15.20 8.16 6.64
N LEU A 312 13.86 8.15 6.75
CA LEU A 312 13.10 7.03 7.32
C LEU A 312 13.41 5.72 6.59
N ASN A 313 13.25 5.72 5.27
CA ASN A 313 13.51 4.53 4.46
C ASN A 313 14.95 4.01 4.63
N ARG A 314 15.93 4.94 4.70
CA ARG A 314 17.32 4.57 4.96
C ARG A 314 17.53 4.00 6.36
N ALA A 315 16.96 4.64 7.39
CA ALA A 315 17.09 4.20 8.77
C ALA A 315 16.51 2.80 8.97
N LEU A 316 15.28 2.56 8.48
CA LEU A 316 14.62 1.27 8.56
C LEU A 316 15.36 0.18 7.77
N LEU A 317 15.82 0.47 6.55
CA LEU A 317 16.61 -0.47 5.76
C LEU A 317 17.90 -0.86 6.48
N MET A 318 18.62 0.10 7.07
CA MET A 318 19.86 -0.16 7.79
C MET A 318 19.64 -0.98 9.06
N ALA A 319 18.52 -0.76 9.76
CA ALA A 319 18.15 -1.54 10.94
C ALA A 319 17.71 -2.97 10.58
N ALA A 320 16.98 -3.15 9.46
CA ALA A 320 16.46 -4.45 9.04
C ALA A 320 17.53 -5.36 8.40
N MET A 321 18.57 -4.79 7.78
CA MET A 321 19.63 -5.56 7.10
C MET A 321 20.83 -5.89 8.00
N ARG A 322 20.90 -5.36 9.22
CA ARG A 322 21.97 -5.61 10.20
C ARG A 322 21.52 -6.57 11.31
#